data_AF-A0A094AD31-F1
#
_entry.id   AF-A0A094AD31-F1
#
_cell.length_a   1.000
_cell.length_b   1.000
_cell.length_c   1.000
_cell.angle_alpha   90.00
_cell.angle_beta   90.00
_cell.angle_gamma   90.00
#
_symmetry.space_group_name_H-M   'P 1'
#
loop_
_entity.id
_entity.type
_entity.pdbx_description
1 polymer ?
#
loop_
_entity_poly.entity_id
_entity_poly.type
_entity_poly.pdbx_seq_one_letter_code
_entity_poly.pdbx_strand_id
1 'polypeptide(L)'
;GRDAVRVKSCWGGMVAFDARYLQRELSSTTKASATRADTKGLTTREIEPPQLPIRFRSEPEPFWDSSECCLIHADIMATTPFQTPSKDVSETYGDGIFMNPYVRVTYDARTRNYLWLAQRFERLFRGPQSIINSIAKLPKYNYRRAEVEGDIVNDREWVPNTAPRTRRGVDRDSSWQVSEMASSRVKRGTGEARKEEYWDKKGHYVDVKREARRGGYCGVRSLLVLKESKEEGEGNWDTMLDELPPLGK
;
A
#
# COMPACT_ATOMS: atom_id res chain seq x y z
N GLY A 1 24.04 8.51 -4.92
CA GLY A 1 22.64 8.77 -5.28
C GLY A 1 22.08 9.83 -4.35
N ARG A 2 22.13 11.09 -4.77
CA ARG A 2 21.48 12.21 -4.04
C ARG A 2 20.04 12.44 -4.51
N ASP A 3 19.59 11.65 -5.48
CA ASP A 3 18.36 11.89 -6.22
C ASP A 3 17.18 11.01 -5.77
N ALA A 4 17.33 10.35 -4.62
CA ALA A 4 16.22 9.65 -3.98
C ALA A 4 15.26 10.70 -3.38
N VAL A 5 13.98 10.59 -3.72
CA VAL A 5 12.93 11.48 -3.21
C VAL A 5 12.22 10.78 -2.08
N ARG A 6 12.22 11.37 -0.88
CA ARG A 6 11.44 10.85 0.24
C ARG A 6 9.96 11.02 -0.05
N VAL A 7 9.21 9.96 0.10
CA VAL A 7 7.75 9.92 -0.14
C VAL A 7 7.05 9.35 1.08
N LYS A 8 5.76 9.68 1.23
CA LYS A 8 4.92 9.01 2.22
C LYS A 8 4.46 7.66 1.69
N SER A 9 3.93 7.56 0.47
CA SER A 9 3.36 6.31 -0.09
C SER A 9 4.12 5.75 -1.29
N CYS A 10 3.95 4.45 -1.56
CA CYS A 10 4.33 3.85 -2.84
C CYS A 10 3.45 4.42 -3.98
N TRP A 11 4.04 4.57 -5.15
CA TRP A 11 3.47 5.31 -6.29
C TRP A 11 3.11 4.41 -7.49
N GLY A 12 2.63 3.19 -7.23
CA GLY A 12 2.13 2.29 -8.27
C GLY A 12 3.21 1.79 -9.23
N GLY A 13 4.22 1.11 -8.70
CA GLY A 13 5.34 0.56 -9.47
C GLY A 13 6.04 -0.57 -8.74
N MET A 14 7.31 -0.81 -9.08
CA MET A 14 8.15 -1.74 -8.34
C MET A 14 8.62 -1.14 -7.03
N VAL A 15 8.58 -1.97 -5.99
CA VAL A 15 9.17 -1.70 -4.68
C VAL A 15 10.21 -2.77 -4.38
N ALA A 16 11.26 -2.41 -3.66
CA ALA A 16 12.29 -3.34 -3.22
C ALA A 16 12.32 -3.36 -1.68
N PHE A 17 12.22 -4.56 -1.12
CA PHE A 17 12.32 -4.80 0.32
C PHE A 17 13.53 -5.66 0.63
N ASP A 18 14.03 -5.55 1.86
CA ASP A 18 14.97 -6.53 2.39
C ASP A 18 14.23 -7.86 2.63
N ALA A 19 14.62 -8.88 1.88
CA ALA A 19 13.98 -10.19 1.90
C ALA A 19 14.01 -10.86 3.28
N ARG A 20 14.94 -10.47 4.16
CA ARG A 20 15.07 -11.05 5.51
C ARG A 20 13.80 -10.89 6.35
N TYR A 21 13.05 -9.80 6.16
CA TYR A 21 11.78 -9.58 6.87
C TYR A 21 10.67 -10.58 6.48
N LEU A 22 10.80 -11.22 5.32
CA LEU A 22 9.82 -12.15 4.73
C LEU A 22 10.16 -13.62 4.99
N GLN A 23 11.36 -13.92 5.49
CA GLN A 23 11.88 -15.27 5.62
C GLN A 23 11.71 -15.78 7.06
N ARG A 24 11.22 -17.02 7.22
CA ARG A 24 11.07 -17.69 8.54
C ARG A 24 12.41 -18.03 9.19
N GLU A 25 13.44 -18.21 8.37
CA GLU A 25 14.71 -18.82 8.74
C GLU A 25 15.85 -17.91 8.27
N LEU A 26 16.39 -17.09 9.17
CA LEU A 26 17.81 -16.73 9.09
C LEU A 26 18.68 -17.69 9.93
N SER A 27 18.07 -18.77 10.44
CA SER A 27 18.60 -19.59 11.54
C SER A 27 19.03 -20.99 11.10
N SER A 28 19.77 -21.12 9.99
CA SER A 28 20.52 -22.37 9.72
C SER A 28 21.83 -22.20 8.92
N THR A 29 22.30 -20.97 8.68
CA THR A 29 23.62 -20.75 8.02
C THR A 29 24.60 -19.99 8.88
N THR A 30 24.54 -20.14 10.21
CA THR A 30 25.62 -19.72 11.13
C THR A 30 26.60 -20.85 11.43
N LYS A 31 26.72 -21.86 10.54
CA LYS A 31 27.84 -22.81 10.52
C LYS A 31 28.59 -22.87 9.18
N ALA A 32 28.44 -21.86 8.31
CA ALA A 32 29.21 -21.78 7.08
C ALA A 32 29.54 -20.35 6.68
N SER A 33 30.35 -19.66 7.49
CA SER A 33 31.37 -18.72 7.00
C SER A 33 32.23 -18.25 8.18
N ALA A 34 33.05 -19.16 8.69
CA ALA A 34 34.28 -18.76 9.38
C ALA A 34 35.30 -18.30 8.33
N THR A 35 35.01 -17.19 7.64
CA THR A 35 35.96 -16.39 6.83
C THR A 35 35.20 -15.21 6.21
N ARG A 36 34.90 -14.19 7.02
CA ARG A 36 34.75 -12.83 6.50
C ARG A 36 35.65 -11.90 7.30
N ALA A 37 36.51 -11.22 6.55
CA ALA A 37 37.58 -10.38 7.04
C ALA A 37 37.06 -9.34 8.04
N ASP A 38 37.85 -9.19 9.10
CA ASP A 38 37.74 -8.22 10.17
C ASP A 38 37.60 -6.80 9.59
N THR A 39 36.36 -6.32 9.46
CA THR A 39 36.09 -4.92 9.11
C THR A 39 35.97 -4.16 10.42
N LYS A 40 37.13 -3.79 10.98
CA LYS A 40 37.21 -2.92 12.16
C LYS A 40 36.47 -1.61 11.89
N GLY A 41 35.43 -1.32 12.66
CA GLY A 41 34.89 0.04 12.76
C GLY A 41 33.38 0.25 12.71
N LEU A 42 32.54 -0.76 12.91
CA LEU A 42 31.11 -0.52 13.14
C LEU A 42 30.76 -0.91 14.58
N THR A 43 30.44 0.08 15.41
CA THR A 43 29.88 -0.13 16.74
C THR A 43 28.51 -0.79 16.59
N THR A 44 28.50 -2.12 16.57
CA THR A 44 27.29 -2.94 16.62
C THR A 44 26.65 -2.72 17.98
N ARG A 45 25.72 -1.76 18.08
CA ARG A 45 24.75 -1.77 19.17
C ARG A 45 23.90 -3.02 18.95
N GLU A 46 23.93 -3.96 19.90
CA GLU A 46 23.02 -5.10 19.95
C GLU A 46 21.58 -4.58 20.04
N ILE A 47 20.93 -4.46 18.89
CA ILE A 47 19.48 -4.36 18.81
C ILE A 47 19.00 -5.80 18.66
N GLU A 48 18.08 -6.22 19.53
CA GLU A 48 17.46 -7.54 19.39
C GLU A 48 16.82 -7.65 17.99
N PRO A 49 17.14 -8.72 17.24
CA PRO A 49 16.63 -8.89 15.90
C PRO A 49 15.10 -8.99 15.93
N PRO A 50 14.43 -8.53 14.88
CA PRO A 50 12.98 -8.59 14.82
C PRO A 50 12.50 -10.04 14.83
N GLN A 51 11.32 -10.27 15.42
CA GLN A 51 10.67 -11.58 15.38
C GLN A 51 10.23 -11.89 13.96
N LEU A 52 10.76 -12.98 13.40
CA LEU A 52 10.52 -13.39 12.02
C LEU A 52 9.60 -14.63 11.93
N PRO A 53 8.83 -14.76 10.83
CA PRO A 53 8.62 -13.78 9.76
C PRO A 53 7.72 -12.64 10.24
N ILE A 54 7.91 -11.42 9.71
CA ILE A 54 6.99 -10.34 10.02
C ILE A 54 5.59 -10.71 9.50
N ARG A 55 4.59 -10.57 10.36
CA ARG A 55 3.19 -10.71 9.95
C ARG A 55 2.67 -9.36 9.48
N PHE A 56 2.35 -9.27 8.20
CA PHE A 56 1.76 -8.07 7.63
C PHE A 56 0.29 -7.97 7.99
N ARG A 57 -0.16 -6.75 8.26
CA ARG A 57 -1.59 -6.46 8.40
C ARG A 57 -2.25 -6.25 7.04
N SER A 58 -3.56 -6.38 7.02
CA SER A 58 -4.44 -5.99 5.91
C SER A 58 -5.28 -4.78 6.32
N GLU A 59 -5.85 -4.10 5.33
CA GLU A 59 -6.92 -3.15 5.61
C GLU A 59 -8.17 -3.91 6.08
N PRO A 60 -8.78 -3.53 7.22
CA PRO A 60 -10.00 -4.19 7.71
C PRO A 60 -11.28 -3.65 7.07
N GLU A 61 -11.25 -2.47 6.47
CA GLU A 61 -12.43 -1.84 5.86
C GLU A 61 -12.75 -2.49 4.49
N PRO A 62 -13.99 -2.95 4.26
CA PRO A 62 -14.33 -3.75 3.07
C PRO A 62 -14.27 -3.01 1.74
N PHE A 63 -14.36 -1.67 1.76
CA PHE A 63 -14.43 -0.83 0.56
C PHE A 63 -13.24 0.10 0.41
N TRP A 64 -12.21 -0.11 1.23
CA TRP A 64 -10.96 0.63 1.15
C TRP A 64 -9.84 -0.34 0.80
N ASP A 65 -9.16 -0.08 -0.31
CA ASP A 65 -8.03 -0.88 -0.74
C ASP A 65 -6.75 -0.06 -0.56
N SER A 66 -5.96 -0.48 0.43
CA SER A 66 -4.64 0.06 0.73
C SER A 66 -3.60 -0.76 -0.02
N SER A 67 -2.64 -0.11 -0.68
CA SER A 67 -1.64 -0.87 -1.44
C SER A 67 -0.77 -1.72 -0.51
N GLU A 68 -0.56 -2.99 -0.88
CA GLU A 68 0.21 -3.93 -0.06
C GLU A 68 1.62 -3.41 0.23
N CYS A 69 2.26 -2.74 -0.74
CA CYS A 69 3.57 -2.12 -0.53
C CYS A 69 3.59 -1.08 0.59
N CYS A 70 2.52 -0.31 0.77
CA CYS A 70 2.41 0.67 1.84
C CYS A 70 2.23 -0.01 3.21
N LEU A 71 1.44 -1.08 3.27
CA LEU A 71 1.24 -1.85 4.51
C LEU A 71 2.53 -2.56 4.94
N ILE A 72 3.24 -3.21 4.00
CA ILE A 72 4.54 -3.86 4.24
C ILE A 72 5.57 -2.86 4.75
N HIS A 73 5.71 -1.70 4.10
CA HIS A 73 6.63 -0.66 4.56
C HIS A 73 6.34 -0.21 5.98
N ALA A 74 5.06 0.01 6.29
CA ALA A 74 4.67 0.48 7.61
C ALA A 74 4.95 -0.55 8.71
N ASP A 75 4.77 -1.85 8.44
CA ASP A 75 5.05 -2.92 9.39
C ASP A 75 6.56 -3.13 9.58
N ILE A 76 7.35 -3.04 8.50
CA ILE A 76 8.82 -3.06 8.58
C ILE A 76 9.32 -1.86 9.39
N MET A 77 8.78 -0.66 9.15
CA MET A 77 9.17 0.56 9.88
C MET A 77 8.70 0.57 11.34
N ALA A 78 7.71 -0.23 11.71
CA ALA A 78 7.27 -0.41 13.09
C ALA A 78 8.13 -1.45 13.85
N THR A 79 8.97 -2.18 13.12
CA THR A 79 9.76 -3.30 13.63
C THR A 79 11.21 -2.87 13.89
N THR A 80 11.95 -3.59 14.74
CA THR A 80 13.37 -3.31 14.98
C THR A 80 14.19 -3.58 13.70
N PRO A 81 15.02 -2.62 13.23
CA PRO A 81 15.79 -2.81 12.02
C PRO A 81 16.94 -3.80 12.26
N PHE A 82 17.25 -4.66 11.28
CA PHE A 82 18.39 -5.58 11.35
C PHE A 82 19.75 -4.88 11.47
N GLN A 83 19.85 -3.65 10.98
CA GLN A 83 21.05 -2.84 11.04
C GLN A 83 20.64 -1.42 11.41
N THR A 84 21.25 -0.88 12.45
CA THR A 84 21.09 0.55 12.76
C THR A 84 21.75 1.35 11.65
N PRO A 85 21.02 2.25 10.96
CA PRO A 85 21.68 3.20 10.07
C PRO A 85 22.72 4.00 10.87
N SER A 86 23.84 4.39 10.24
CA SER A 86 24.79 5.30 10.89
C SER A 86 24.06 6.59 11.28
N LYS A 87 24.53 7.28 12.33
CA LYS A 87 23.90 8.53 12.78
C LYS A 87 23.74 9.53 11.64
N ASP A 88 24.76 9.66 10.79
CA ASP A 88 24.72 10.55 9.63
C ASP A 88 23.63 10.17 8.61
N VAL A 89 23.43 8.87 8.36
CA VAL A 89 22.39 8.38 7.43
C VAL A 89 21.01 8.57 8.04
N SER A 90 20.86 8.28 9.34
CA SER A 90 19.60 8.47 10.06
C SER A 90 19.21 9.95 10.13
N GLU A 91 20.16 10.86 10.34
CA GLU A 91 19.91 12.31 10.35
C GLU A 91 19.60 12.85 8.95
N THR A 92 20.33 12.38 7.93
CA THR A 92 20.18 12.88 6.55
C THR A 92 18.91 12.38 5.86
N TYR A 93 18.58 11.10 6.04
CA TYR A 93 17.49 10.45 5.31
C TYR A 93 16.30 10.11 6.21
N GLY A 94 16.54 9.82 7.49
CA GLY A 94 15.52 9.35 8.42
C GLY A 94 14.90 8.02 8.01
N ASP A 95 13.91 7.59 8.79
CA ASP A 95 13.09 6.42 8.44
C ASP A 95 12.01 6.86 7.43
N GLY A 96 11.82 6.10 6.36
CA GLY A 96 10.81 6.44 5.37
C GLY A 96 10.86 5.61 4.10
N ILE A 97 9.92 5.90 3.20
CA ILE A 97 9.86 5.34 1.86
C ILE A 97 10.61 6.29 0.93
N PHE A 98 11.49 5.75 0.10
CA PHE A 98 12.27 6.52 -0.86
C PHE A 98 11.97 6.05 -2.27
N MET A 99 11.67 7.00 -3.14
CA MET A 99 11.47 6.76 -4.56
C MET A 99 12.77 7.09 -5.31
N ASN A 100 13.26 6.13 -6.09
CA ASN A 100 14.29 6.38 -7.08
C ASN A 100 13.62 6.61 -8.45
N PRO A 101 13.54 7.86 -8.94
CA PRO A 101 12.85 8.17 -10.20
C PRO A 101 13.61 7.67 -11.45
N TYR A 102 14.80 7.11 -11.29
CA TYR A 102 15.67 6.71 -12.41
C TYR A 102 15.75 5.19 -12.63
N VAL A 103 15.04 4.38 -11.85
CA VAL A 103 14.95 2.94 -12.13
C VAL A 103 14.13 2.73 -13.40
N ARG A 104 14.75 2.11 -14.41
CA ARG A 104 14.10 1.78 -15.69
C ARG A 104 14.18 0.29 -15.93
N VAL A 105 13.05 -0.31 -16.30
CA VAL A 105 12.95 -1.70 -16.74
C VAL A 105 12.63 -1.72 -18.23
N THR A 106 13.37 -2.52 -18.99
CA THR A 106 13.12 -2.78 -20.41
C THR A 106 12.84 -4.27 -20.57
N TYR A 107 11.73 -4.61 -21.22
CA TYR A 107 11.37 -6.02 -21.46
C TYR A 107 12.32 -6.73 -22.44
N ASP A 108 13.04 -5.97 -23.27
CA ASP A 108 14.00 -6.50 -24.24
C ASP A 108 15.34 -5.73 -24.22
N ALA A 109 16.43 -6.45 -24.46
CA ALA A 109 17.78 -5.92 -24.50
C ALA A 109 18.00 -4.96 -25.66
N ARG A 110 17.33 -5.13 -26.81
CA ARG A 110 17.50 -4.22 -27.95
C ARG A 110 16.91 -2.83 -27.66
N THR A 111 15.77 -2.79 -26.97
CA THR A 111 15.09 -1.55 -26.57
C THR A 111 15.95 -0.69 -25.64
N ARG A 112 16.82 -1.32 -24.84
CA ARG A 112 17.79 -0.63 -23.96
C ARG A 112 18.70 0.35 -24.73
N ASN A 113 19.08 0.02 -25.96
CA ASN A 113 19.98 0.86 -26.75
C ASN A 113 19.35 2.20 -27.17
N TYR A 114 18.01 2.28 -27.18
CA TYR A 114 17.25 3.47 -27.55
C TYR A 114 16.81 4.33 -26.35
N LEU A 115 17.23 3.98 -25.12
CA LEU A 115 16.84 4.71 -23.91
C LEU A 115 17.18 6.20 -23.97
N TRP A 116 18.32 6.56 -24.57
CA TRP A 116 18.74 7.96 -24.70
C TRP A 116 17.75 8.77 -25.55
N LEU A 117 17.12 8.15 -26.54
CA LEU A 117 16.15 8.79 -27.41
C LEU A 117 14.81 8.95 -26.67
N ALA A 118 14.35 7.89 -26.01
CA ALA A 118 13.13 7.92 -25.18
C ALA A 118 13.20 9.02 -24.10
N GLN A 119 14.35 9.17 -23.43
CA GLN A 119 14.59 10.22 -22.43
C GLN A 119 14.39 11.64 -22.96
N ARG A 120 14.77 11.90 -24.22
CA ARG A 120 14.59 13.23 -24.83
C ARG A 120 13.12 13.53 -25.06
N PHE A 121 12.36 12.55 -25.55
CA PHE A 121 10.93 12.71 -25.77
C PHE A 121 10.16 12.84 -24.44
N GLU A 122 10.45 12.02 -23.43
CA GLU A 122 9.84 12.12 -22.10
C GLU A 122 9.98 13.52 -21.49
N ARG A 123 11.17 14.14 -21.61
CA ARG A 123 11.40 15.50 -21.10
C ARG A 123 10.51 16.53 -21.78
N LEU A 124 10.20 16.35 -23.07
CA LEU A 124 9.29 17.23 -23.81
C LEU A 124 7.83 17.09 -23.32
N PHE A 125 7.44 15.89 -22.87
CA PHE A 125 6.10 15.63 -22.35
C PHE A 125 5.79 16.30 -20.99
N ARG A 126 6.77 16.92 -20.31
CA ARG A 126 6.52 17.64 -19.05
C ARG A 126 5.43 18.71 -19.19
N GLY A 127 5.48 19.51 -20.26
CA GLY A 127 4.49 20.56 -20.52
C GLY A 127 3.09 20.00 -20.78
N PRO A 128 2.92 19.12 -21.79
CA PRO A 128 1.65 18.46 -22.07
C PRO A 128 1.06 17.75 -20.85
N GLN A 129 1.86 17.01 -20.08
CA GLN A 129 1.41 16.35 -18.85
C GLN A 129 0.91 17.35 -17.80
N SER A 130 1.55 18.50 -17.64
CA SER A 130 1.07 19.56 -16.74
C SER A 130 -0.31 20.09 -17.15
N ILE A 131 -0.54 20.23 -18.47
CA ILE A 131 -1.84 20.68 -19.01
C ILE A 131 -2.90 19.61 -18.77
N ILE A 132 -2.60 18.36 -19.13
CA ILE A 132 -3.50 17.22 -18.94
C ILE A 132 -3.88 17.07 -17.47
N ASN A 133 -2.91 17.13 -16.55
CA ASN A 133 -3.16 17.03 -15.12
C ASN A 133 -4.06 18.17 -14.62
N SER A 134 -3.84 19.38 -15.12
CA SER A 134 -4.68 20.54 -14.77
C SER A 134 -6.12 20.36 -15.24
N ILE A 135 -6.31 19.90 -16.49
CA ILE A 135 -7.63 19.62 -17.07
C ILE A 135 -8.33 18.46 -16.34
N ALA A 136 -7.59 17.41 -16.01
CA ALA A 136 -8.09 16.22 -15.34
C ALA A 136 -8.24 16.37 -13.81
N LYS A 137 -7.90 17.55 -13.25
CA LYS A 137 -7.92 17.84 -11.81
C LYS A 137 -7.12 16.82 -10.99
N LEU A 138 -5.94 16.47 -11.49
CA LEU A 138 -4.97 15.62 -10.79
C LEU A 138 -3.98 16.51 -10.00
N PRO A 139 -3.53 16.07 -8.81
CA PRO A 139 -3.88 14.82 -8.14
C PRO A 139 -5.28 14.88 -7.51
N LYS A 140 -5.98 13.74 -7.50
CA LYS A 140 -7.24 13.62 -6.78
C LYS A 140 -7.00 13.82 -5.28
N TYR A 141 -7.96 14.44 -4.60
CA TYR A 141 -7.90 14.57 -3.15
C TYR A 141 -8.02 13.18 -2.50
N ASN A 142 -7.10 12.90 -1.58
CA ASN A 142 -7.15 11.73 -0.70
C ASN A 142 -7.23 12.26 0.73
N TYR A 143 -8.31 11.93 1.44
CA TYR A 143 -8.55 12.42 2.80
C TYR A 143 -7.56 11.85 3.81
N ARG A 144 -7.02 10.64 3.58
CA ARG A 144 -6.03 10.01 4.45
C ARG A 144 -4.60 10.54 4.24
N ARG A 145 -4.35 11.36 3.20
CA ARG A 145 -2.99 11.77 2.78
C ARG A 145 -2.18 12.50 3.86
N ALA A 146 -2.87 13.22 4.74
CA ALA A 146 -2.26 14.09 5.73
C ALA A 146 -2.19 13.46 7.13
N GLU A 147 -2.75 12.25 7.30
CA GLU A 147 -2.77 11.56 8.59
C GLU A 147 -1.36 11.25 9.08
N VAL A 148 -1.13 11.46 10.38
CA VAL A 148 0.08 11.06 11.10
C VAL A 148 -0.28 9.94 12.06
N GLU A 149 0.66 9.03 12.31
CA GLU A 149 0.46 7.95 13.27
C GLU A 149 0.08 8.50 14.66
N GLY A 150 -0.95 7.91 15.27
CA GLY A 150 -1.46 8.30 16.59
C GLY A 150 -2.55 9.37 16.55
N ASP A 151 -2.78 10.02 15.41
CA ASP A 151 -3.86 11.02 15.29
C ASP A 151 -5.23 10.36 15.42
N ILE A 152 -6.15 10.96 16.18
CA ILE A 152 -7.55 10.52 16.21
C ILE A 152 -8.28 11.18 15.04
N VAL A 153 -8.57 10.40 14.00
CA VAL A 153 -9.23 10.84 12.78
C VAL A 153 -10.71 10.42 12.80
N ASN A 154 -11.58 11.35 12.40
CA ASN A 154 -12.98 11.04 12.15
C ASN A 154 -13.07 10.40 10.75
N ASP A 155 -13.48 9.14 10.70
CA ASP A 155 -13.66 8.38 9.47
C ASP A 155 -15.10 7.90 9.34
N ARG A 156 -15.49 7.47 8.14
CA ARG A 156 -16.83 6.93 7.86
C ARG A 156 -16.72 5.51 7.35
N GLU A 157 -17.07 4.55 8.21
CA GLU A 157 -17.05 3.14 7.87
C GLU A 157 -18.43 2.68 7.42
N TRP A 158 -18.47 1.85 6.37
CA TRP A 158 -19.71 1.24 5.92
C TRP A 158 -20.06 0.02 6.79
N VAL A 159 -21.24 0.03 7.40
CA VAL A 159 -21.74 -1.10 8.19
C VAL A 159 -22.94 -1.73 7.49
N PRO A 160 -22.90 -3.04 7.17
CA PRO A 160 -24.05 -3.72 6.58
C PRO A 160 -25.14 -3.96 7.64
N ASN A 161 -26.41 -3.88 7.24
CA ASN A 161 -27.56 -4.02 8.15
C ASN A 161 -27.64 -5.42 8.81
N THR A 162 -27.00 -6.42 8.22
CA THR A 162 -26.95 -7.80 8.72
C THR A 162 -25.83 -8.05 9.73
N ALA A 163 -24.94 -7.08 9.97
CA ALA A 163 -23.87 -7.26 10.96
C ALA A 163 -24.44 -7.31 12.39
N PRO A 164 -24.08 -8.31 13.21
CA PRO A 164 -24.49 -8.34 14.62
C PRO A 164 -23.95 -7.10 15.36
N ARG A 165 -24.83 -6.39 16.08
CA ARG A 165 -24.57 -5.10 16.76
C ARG A 165 -23.67 -5.21 18.01
N THR A 166 -22.60 -5.99 17.97
CA THR A 166 -21.68 -6.14 19.11
C THR A 166 -20.25 -5.82 18.72
N ARG A 167 -19.88 -4.54 18.87
CA ARG A 167 -18.50 -4.16 19.20
C ARG A 167 -18.53 -3.34 20.48
N ARG A 168 -18.46 -4.03 21.63
CA ARG A 168 -18.03 -3.41 22.88
C ARG A 168 -16.49 -3.31 22.84
N GLY A 169 -15.97 -2.22 23.39
CA GLY A 169 -14.64 -1.68 23.11
C GLY A 169 -13.44 -2.57 23.44
N VAL A 170 -12.29 -2.11 22.93
CA VAL A 170 -10.91 -2.34 23.37
C VAL A 170 -10.67 -3.71 24.04
N ASP A 171 -10.36 -4.72 23.23
CA ASP A 171 -9.21 -5.62 23.42
C ASP A 171 -9.20 -6.77 22.39
N ARG A 172 -7.97 -7.15 22.01
CA ARG A 172 -7.47 -8.38 21.37
C ARG A 172 -8.41 -9.25 20.51
N ASP A 173 -7.92 -9.53 19.30
CA ASP A 173 -8.30 -10.65 18.43
C ASP A 173 -9.76 -10.67 17.97
N SER A 174 -10.23 -9.60 17.33
CA SER A 174 -11.44 -9.70 16.51
C SER A 174 -11.12 -10.27 15.13
N SER A 175 -11.14 -11.61 15.05
CA SER A 175 -11.36 -12.36 13.82
C SER A 175 -12.66 -11.85 13.18
N TRP A 176 -12.54 -11.11 12.08
CA TRP A 176 -13.70 -10.74 11.28
C TRP A 176 -14.29 -12.03 10.71
N GLN A 177 -15.43 -12.47 11.26
CA GLN A 177 -16.26 -13.44 10.55
C GLN A 177 -16.70 -12.75 9.26
N VAL A 178 -16.12 -13.20 8.15
CA VAL A 178 -16.44 -12.76 6.80
C VAL A 178 -17.93 -13.03 6.59
N SER A 179 -18.74 -11.98 6.71
CA SER A 179 -20.16 -12.05 6.38
C SER A 179 -20.29 -12.53 4.93
N GLU A 180 -21.34 -13.32 4.65
CA GLU A 180 -21.72 -13.93 3.37
C GLU A 180 -21.80 -12.99 2.14
N MET A 181 -21.29 -11.76 2.18
CA MET A 181 -21.09 -10.95 0.98
C MET A 181 -19.97 -11.48 0.09
N ALA A 182 -19.02 -12.25 0.64
CA ALA A 182 -17.87 -12.76 -0.12
C ALA A 182 -18.17 -13.98 -1.01
N SER A 183 -19.34 -14.63 -0.88
CA SER A 183 -19.62 -15.92 -1.53
C SER A 183 -20.77 -15.90 -2.55
N SER A 184 -21.47 -14.78 -2.71
CA SER A 184 -22.45 -14.67 -3.80
C SER A 184 -21.71 -14.28 -5.07
N ARG A 185 -21.68 -15.17 -6.08
CA ARG A 185 -21.29 -14.86 -7.47
C ARG A 185 -21.89 -13.51 -7.84
N VAL A 186 -21.08 -12.46 -7.88
CA VAL A 186 -21.52 -11.14 -8.30
C VAL A 186 -21.77 -11.24 -9.79
N LYS A 187 -23.03 -11.48 -10.16
CA LYS A 187 -23.46 -11.38 -11.53
C LYS A 187 -23.37 -9.90 -11.90
N ARG A 188 -22.37 -9.60 -12.73
CA ARG A 188 -22.20 -8.42 -13.58
C ARG A 188 -23.42 -7.50 -13.52
N GLY A 189 -23.32 -6.41 -12.75
CA GLY A 189 -24.22 -5.28 -12.94
C GLY A 189 -23.98 -4.72 -14.34
N THR A 190 -25.04 -4.45 -15.09
CA THR A 190 -24.95 -3.48 -16.19
C THR A 190 -24.33 -2.22 -15.60
N GLY A 191 -23.24 -1.69 -16.16
CA GLY A 191 -22.32 -0.68 -15.57
C GLY A 191 -22.90 0.69 -15.16
N GLU A 192 -24.18 0.75 -14.81
CA GLU A 192 -24.81 1.81 -14.04
C GLU A 192 -24.58 1.57 -12.55
N ALA A 193 -23.96 2.55 -11.89
CA ALA A 193 -23.82 2.57 -10.44
C ALA A 193 -25.17 2.32 -9.76
N ARG A 194 -25.21 1.41 -8.78
CA ARG A 194 -26.44 1.11 -8.05
C ARG A 194 -26.95 2.40 -7.39
N LYS A 195 -28.26 2.67 -7.53
CA LYS A 195 -28.91 3.86 -6.96
C LYS A 195 -28.76 3.90 -5.43
N GLU A 196 -28.76 5.09 -4.86
CA GLU A 196 -28.64 5.33 -3.41
C GLU A 196 -29.62 4.47 -2.58
N GLU A 197 -30.87 4.35 -3.04
CA GLU A 197 -31.90 3.52 -2.39
C GLU A 197 -31.53 2.02 -2.27
N TYR A 198 -30.72 1.49 -3.19
CA TYR A 198 -30.20 0.11 -3.08
C TYR A 198 -29.28 -0.02 -1.88
N TRP A 199 -28.39 0.97 -1.70
CA TRP A 199 -27.40 0.96 -0.64
C TRP A 199 -28.04 1.19 0.73
N ASP A 200 -29.03 2.07 0.83
CA ASP A 200 -29.79 2.30 2.08
C ASP A 200 -30.41 1.01 2.64
N LYS A 201 -30.85 0.10 1.77
CA LYS A 201 -31.39 -1.21 2.16
C LYS A 201 -30.30 -2.17 2.64
N LYS A 202 -29.06 -2.00 2.19
CA LYS A 202 -27.92 -2.89 2.46
C LYS A 202 -27.12 -2.49 3.70
N GLY A 203 -27.05 -1.21 4.02
CA GLY A 203 -26.24 -0.70 5.12
C GLY A 203 -26.29 0.82 5.22
N HIS A 204 -25.44 1.37 6.07
CA HIS A 204 -25.28 2.81 6.22
C HIS A 204 -23.86 3.13 6.66
N TYR A 205 -23.45 4.38 6.49
CA TYR A 205 -22.21 4.86 7.09
C TYR A 205 -22.40 5.21 8.55
N VAL A 206 -21.39 4.90 9.34
CA VAL A 206 -21.29 5.32 10.72
C VAL A 206 -20.02 6.14 10.86
N ASP A 207 -20.14 7.29 11.52
CA ASP A 207 -18.97 8.08 11.91
C ASP A 207 -18.22 7.33 13.00
N VAL A 208 -16.97 6.96 12.71
CA VAL A 208 -16.09 6.25 13.62
C VAL A 208 -14.86 7.10 13.91
N LYS A 209 -14.47 7.14 15.18
CA LYS A 209 -13.17 7.69 15.57
C LYS A 209 -12.16 6.56 15.52
N ARG A 210 -11.16 6.68 14.67
CA ARG A 210 -10.04 5.74 14.60
C ARG A 210 -8.74 6.44 14.88
N GLU A 211 -7.80 5.70 15.47
CA GLU A 211 -6.41 6.12 15.53
C GLU A 211 -5.76 5.86 14.16
N ALA A 212 -5.13 6.88 13.59
CA ALA A 212 -4.38 6.80 12.37
C ALA A 212 -3.17 5.90 12.58
N ARG A 213 -3.08 4.87 11.75
CA ARG A 213 -1.98 3.91 11.77
C ARG A 213 -0.89 4.37 10.80
N ARG A 214 0.38 3.94 11.01
CA ARG A 214 1.44 4.07 9.99
C ARG A 214 0.93 3.58 8.63
N GLY A 215 1.32 4.16 7.51
CA GLY A 215 0.94 3.64 6.19
C GLY A 215 -0.53 3.82 5.76
N GLY A 216 -1.44 4.28 6.63
CA GLY A 216 -2.88 4.43 6.34
C GLY A 216 -3.24 5.53 5.33
N TYR A 217 -2.27 6.35 4.93
CA TYR A 217 -2.45 7.43 3.95
C TYR A 217 -2.52 6.95 2.49
N CYS A 218 -2.22 5.68 2.24
CA CYS A 218 -2.00 5.11 0.92
C CYS A 218 -3.12 4.13 0.60
N GLY A 219 -4.08 4.56 -0.20
CA GLY A 219 -5.22 3.72 -0.57
C GLY A 219 -6.26 4.53 -1.32
N VAL A 220 -7.19 3.82 -1.91
CA VAL A 220 -8.35 4.41 -2.58
C VAL A 220 -9.59 3.67 -2.14
N ARG A 221 -10.71 4.38 -2.15
CA ARG A 221 -12.02 3.77 -1.93
C ARG A 221 -12.45 3.08 -3.21
N SER A 222 -11.99 1.86 -3.36
CA SER A 222 -12.17 1.01 -4.53
C SER A 222 -11.92 -0.43 -4.13
N LEU A 223 -12.50 -1.36 -4.86
CA LEU A 223 -12.14 -2.77 -4.75
C LEU A 223 -11.70 -3.24 -6.13
N LEU A 224 -10.45 -3.70 -6.23
CA LEU A 224 -9.92 -4.36 -7.42
C LEU A 224 -10.13 -5.86 -7.29
N VAL A 225 -10.80 -6.46 -8.26
CA VAL A 225 -11.08 -7.90 -8.27
C VAL A 225 -10.48 -8.53 -9.51
N LEU A 226 -10.00 -9.77 -9.36
CA LEU A 226 -9.51 -10.56 -10.48
C LEU A 226 -10.70 -11.11 -11.27
N LYS A 227 -10.70 -10.95 -12.59
CA LYS A 227 -11.73 -11.53 -13.44
C LYS A 227 -11.58 -13.05 -13.52
N GLU A 228 -12.65 -13.79 -13.21
CA GLU A 228 -12.65 -15.26 -13.29
C GLU A 228 -12.60 -15.77 -14.74
N SER A 229 -13.26 -15.07 -15.67
CA SER A 229 -13.21 -15.35 -17.10
C SER A 229 -12.81 -14.10 -17.86
N LYS A 230 -11.94 -14.30 -18.86
CA LYS A 230 -11.36 -13.23 -19.67
C LYS A 230 -11.57 -13.55 -21.15
N GLU A 231 -12.04 -12.55 -21.90
CA GLU A 231 -12.02 -12.57 -23.35
C GLU A 231 -10.64 -12.15 -23.88
N GLU A 232 -10.31 -12.58 -25.09
CA GLU A 232 -9.02 -12.27 -25.71
C GLU A 232 -8.87 -10.75 -25.88
N GLY A 233 -7.83 -10.17 -25.26
CA GLY A 233 -7.57 -8.73 -25.28
C GLY A 233 -8.05 -7.95 -24.04
N GLU A 234 -8.84 -8.54 -23.14
CA GLU A 234 -9.26 -7.81 -21.92
C GLU A 234 -8.16 -7.74 -20.84
N GLY A 235 -8.22 -6.73 -19.96
CA GLY A 235 -7.40 -6.67 -18.75
C GLY A 235 -7.81 -7.73 -17.72
N ASN A 236 -6.88 -8.17 -16.86
CA ASN A 236 -7.14 -9.21 -15.86
C ASN A 236 -7.90 -8.70 -14.62
N TRP A 237 -7.92 -7.39 -14.41
CA TRP A 237 -8.48 -6.75 -13.22
C TRP A 237 -9.74 -5.97 -13.58
N ASP A 238 -10.71 -5.99 -12.68
CA ASP A 238 -11.88 -5.13 -12.73
C ASP A 238 -11.91 -4.21 -11.52
N THR A 239 -12.45 -3.01 -11.69
CA THR A 239 -12.58 -2.02 -10.62
C THR A 239 -14.06 -1.89 -10.29
N MET A 240 -14.47 -2.39 -9.13
CA MET A 240 -15.87 -2.49 -8.71
C MET A 240 -16.44 -1.13 -8.26
N LEU A 241 -16.18 -0.05 -8.98
CA LEU A 241 -16.56 1.32 -8.61
C LEU A 241 -18.08 1.50 -8.51
N ASP A 242 -18.81 0.79 -9.35
CA ASP A 242 -20.29 0.74 -9.40
C ASP A 242 -20.90 -0.09 -8.27
N GLU A 243 -20.08 -0.89 -7.57
CA GLU A 243 -20.47 -1.70 -6.42
C GLU A 243 -19.98 -1.15 -5.08
N LEU A 244 -19.60 0.12 -5.02
CA LEU A 244 -19.26 0.79 -3.76
C LEU A 244 -20.45 1.60 -3.27
N PRO A 245 -20.75 1.58 -1.96
CA PRO A 245 -21.74 2.49 -1.41
C PRO A 245 -21.25 3.93 -1.60
N PRO A 246 -22.10 4.88 -2.02
CA PRO A 246 -21.70 6.28 -2.21
C PRO A 246 -21.37 6.90 -0.85
N LEU A 247 -20.28 7.68 -0.74
CA LEU A 247 -19.87 8.32 0.52
C LEU A 247 -20.81 9.45 1.01
N GLY A 248 -21.97 9.65 0.35
CA GLY A 248 -22.72 10.90 0.41
C GLY A 248 -21.92 12.07 -0.16
N LYS A 249 -22.58 13.19 -0.40
CA LYS A 249 -21.89 14.47 -0.70
C LYS A 249 -21.38 15.11 0.59
#